data_AF-A0A932JGJ6-F1
#
_entry.id   AF-A0A932JGJ6-F1
#
_cell.length_a   1.000
_cell.length_b   1.000
_cell.length_c   1.000
_cell.angle_alpha   90.00
_cell.angle_beta   90.00
_cell.angle_gamma   90.00
#
_symmetry.space_group_name_H-M   'P 1'
#
loop_
_entity.id
_entity.type
_entity.pdbx_description
1 polymer ?
#
loop_
_entity_poly.entity_id
_entity_poly.type
_entity_poly.pdbx_seq_one_letter_code
_entity_poly.pdbx_strand_id
1 'polypeptide(L)'
;MKILSYLVLVFILITSYTIKAQETLAPRTLKLIDSSLTLLDMKRSDMKMPWDAVRNDAHRLQIIRSLFDSPLRSFDVTKHHAERLSTITDTTLDDYASELMRRLELGEYVSVFYETGITAKQLDAILGVDLDSLAGFVGATIIRKYVSPLVQVDKVTKNSLKSLEHSKILIEQADSLLMLSQESQNANLYELKADEERGNAIIKHFFDGAAKIHLSPMYSSGFSLYRTYLHFLNVGKNAQQLYRDSIHTVILNTKIGRIALGGKGNDVYQGDFLMIIDVGGNDRYLLSEHTKQEAMKFPVQAIVDLGGNDMYSGGS
;
A
#
# COMPACT_ATOMS: atom_id res chain seq x y z
N MET A 1 57.09 8.08 -18.73
CA MET A 1 56.25 6.89 -19.06
C MET A 1 55.39 6.36 -17.89
N LYS A 2 54.88 7.20 -16.98
CA LYS A 2 53.95 6.75 -15.91
C LYS A 2 52.58 7.44 -15.91
N ILE A 3 52.39 8.45 -16.78
CA ILE A 3 51.13 9.22 -16.88
C ILE A 3 50.14 8.55 -17.84
N LEU A 4 50.63 7.84 -18.87
CA LEU A 4 49.77 7.14 -19.84
C LEU A 4 49.06 5.92 -19.22
N SER A 5 49.67 5.30 -18.20
CA SER A 5 49.12 4.11 -17.53
C SER A 5 47.95 4.44 -16.59
N TYR A 6 47.89 5.66 -16.04
CA TYR A 6 46.79 6.09 -15.15
C TYR A 6 45.54 6.52 -15.93
N LEU A 7 45.73 7.08 -17.13
CA LEU A 7 44.63 7.53 -17.99
C LEU A 7 43.84 6.35 -18.58
N VAL A 8 44.51 5.23 -18.84
CA VAL A 8 43.86 3.98 -19.29
C VAL A 8 43.10 3.30 -18.13
N LEU A 9 43.57 3.40 -16.88
CA LEU A 9 42.88 2.81 -15.73
C LEU A 9 41.58 3.55 -15.36
N VAL A 10 41.56 4.88 -15.51
CA VAL A 10 40.35 5.70 -15.30
C VAL A 10 39.32 5.48 -16.43
N PHE A 11 39.77 5.22 -17.67
CA PHE A 11 38.85 4.93 -18.78
C PHE A 11 38.25 3.51 -18.70
N ILE A 12 38.96 2.54 -18.11
CA ILE A 12 38.47 1.16 -17.90
C ILE A 12 37.52 1.07 -16.69
N LEU A 13 37.64 1.95 -15.69
CA LEU A 13 36.67 2.03 -14.59
C LEU A 13 35.36 2.75 -14.96
N ILE A 14 35.36 3.60 -16.00
CA ILE A 14 34.14 4.25 -16.50
C ILE A 14 33.36 3.35 -17.47
N THR A 15 33.98 2.31 -18.03
CA THR A 15 33.33 1.37 -18.96
C THR A 15 32.91 0.03 -18.33
N SER A 16 33.26 -0.21 -17.06
CA SER A 16 32.81 -1.37 -16.29
C SER A 16 31.55 -1.10 -15.46
N TYR A 17 31.10 0.16 -15.39
CA TYR A 17 29.68 0.44 -15.24
C TYR A 17 29.02 0.27 -16.61
N THR A 18 28.95 -0.98 -17.09
CA THR A 18 27.67 -1.41 -17.66
C THR A 18 26.68 -1.30 -16.52
N ILE A 19 26.18 -0.07 -16.34
CA ILE A 19 24.83 0.21 -15.96
C ILE A 19 24.05 -0.95 -16.56
N LYS A 20 23.37 -1.74 -15.74
CA LYS A 20 22.24 -2.55 -16.19
C LYS A 20 21.19 -1.56 -16.70
N ALA A 21 21.51 -0.93 -17.82
CA ALA A 21 20.72 0.07 -18.49
C ALA A 21 19.63 -0.74 -19.17
N GLN A 22 18.54 -0.87 -18.43
CA GLN A 22 17.22 -0.82 -19.03
C GLN A 22 16.95 -1.93 -20.04
N GLU A 23 16.70 -3.15 -19.54
CA GLU A 23 15.87 -4.07 -20.30
C GLU A 23 14.52 -4.21 -19.60
N THR A 24 13.60 -3.34 -20.00
CA THR A 24 12.24 -3.25 -19.47
C THR A 24 11.31 -3.83 -20.49
N LEU A 25 11.36 -3.30 -21.71
CA LEU A 25 10.94 -3.96 -22.92
C LEU A 25 12.13 -4.64 -23.59
N ALA A 26 11.95 -5.89 -24.01
CA ALA A 26 12.98 -6.61 -24.75
C ALA A 26 13.36 -5.82 -26.02
N PRO A 27 14.64 -5.84 -26.45
CA PRO A 27 15.06 -5.13 -27.67
C PRO A 27 14.24 -5.50 -28.91
N ARG A 28 13.73 -6.74 -28.98
CA ARG A 28 12.81 -7.19 -30.03
C ARG A 28 11.48 -6.45 -29.99
N THR A 29 10.91 -6.24 -28.81
CA THR A 29 9.66 -5.48 -28.61
C THR A 29 9.84 -4.03 -29.00
N LEU A 30 10.96 -3.41 -28.61
CA LEU A 30 11.27 -2.03 -29.02
C LEU A 30 11.39 -1.90 -30.55
N LYS A 31 12.04 -2.87 -31.21
CA LYS A 31 12.10 -2.90 -32.68
C LYS A 31 10.72 -3.04 -33.32
N LEU A 32 9.82 -3.84 -32.74
CA LEU A 32 8.44 -3.98 -33.23
C LEU A 32 7.66 -2.67 -33.09
N ILE A 33 7.79 -1.98 -31.94
CA ILE A 33 7.20 -0.66 -31.72
C ILE A 33 7.74 0.34 -32.74
N ASP A 34 9.06 0.42 -32.90
CA ASP A 34 9.71 1.34 -33.84
C ASP A 34 9.26 1.07 -35.29
N SER A 35 9.16 -0.22 -35.68
CA SER A 35 8.67 -0.61 -37.01
C SER A 35 7.21 -0.23 -37.21
N SER A 36 6.37 -0.41 -36.19
CA SER A 36 4.93 -0.08 -36.25
C SER A 36 4.70 1.43 -36.32
N LEU A 37 5.47 2.23 -35.55
CA LEU A 37 5.42 3.69 -35.60
C LEU A 37 5.88 4.22 -36.96
N THR A 38 6.91 3.59 -37.55
CA THR A 38 7.41 3.97 -38.88
C THR A 38 6.32 3.81 -39.96
N LEU A 39 5.45 2.80 -39.85
CA LEU A 39 4.31 2.63 -40.76
C LEU A 39 3.29 3.79 -40.68
N LEU A 40 3.28 4.52 -39.56
CA LEU A 40 2.45 5.71 -39.33
C LEU A 40 3.21 7.03 -39.55
N ASP A 41 4.45 6.97 -40.08
CA ASP A 41 5.37 8.11 -40.17
C ASP A 41 5.66 8.78 -38.81
N MET A 42 5.67 7.97 -37.75
CA MET A 42 5.92 8.39 -36.37
C MET A 42 7.24 7.83 -35.82
N LYS A 43 7.76 8.50 -34.80
CA LYS A 43 8.89 8.08 -33.95
C LYS A 43 8.43 7.90 -32.51
N ARG A 44 9.23 7.24 -31.68
CA ARG A 44 8.97 7.12 -30.23
C ARG A 44 8.82 8.47 -29.52
N SER A 45 9.48 9.51 -30.01
CA SER A 45 9.31 10.88 -29.50
C SER A 45 7.89 11.41 -29.64
N ASP A 46 7.12 10.89 -30.59
CA ASP A 46 5.79 11.38 -30.94
C ASP A 46 4.71 10.70 -30.08
N MET A 47 5.10 9.70 -29.28
CA MET A 47 4.25 9.12 -28.23
C MET A 47 4.16 10.03 -27.00
N LYS A 48 5.02 11.04 -26.89
CA LYS A 48 5.05 11.95 -25.75
C LYS A 48 3.76 12.77 -25.70
N MET A 49 3.21 12.90 -24.51
CA MET A 49 2.05 13.75 -24.27
C MET A 49 2.53 15.04 -23.59
N PRO A 50 2.22 16.23 -24.12
CA PRO A 50 2.64 17.48 -23.51
C PRO A 50 1.87 17.69 -22.21
N TRP A 51 2.47 17.32 -21.09
CA TRP A 51 1.86 17.50 -19.78
C TRP A 51 1.73 18.99 -19.41
N ASP A 52 2.49 19.86 -20.06
CA ASP A 52 2.49 21.31 -19.89
C ASP A 52 1.48 22.05 -20.79
N ALA A 53 0.82 21.34 -21.72
CA ALA A 53 -0.22 21.92 -22.57
C ALA A 53 -1.46 22.40 -21.76
N VAL A 54 -1.63 21.86 -20.55
CA VAL A 54 -2.66 22.27 -19.59
C VAL A 54 -2.01 22.91 -18.38
N ARG A 55 -2.76 23.77 -17.69
CA ARG A 55 -2.29 24.42 -16.45
C ARG A 55 -1.73 23.39 -15.48
N ASN A 56 -0.66 23.78 -14.80
CA ASN A 56 -0.04 22.96 -13.78
C ASN A 56 -1.06 22.65 -12.68
N ASP A 57 -1.29 21.37 -12.45
CA ASP A 57 -2.17 20.86 -11.41
C ASP A 57 -1.32 20.46 -10.20
N ALA A 58 -1.69 20.93 -9.01
CA ALA A 58 -1.02 20.60 -7.75
C ALA A 58 -1.05 19.09 -7.46
N HIS A 59 -2.01 18.37 -8.05
CA HIS A 59 -2.18 16.93 -7.88
C HIS A 59 -1.49 16.10 -8.97
N ARG A 60 -0.84 16.75 -9.96
CA ARG A 60 -0.03 16.06 -10.97
C ARG A 60 1.36 15.76 -10.45
N LEU A 61 1.49 14.58 -9.86
CA LEU A 61 2.75 14.01 -9.36
C LEU A 61 3.88 14.06 -10.39
N GLN A 62 5.11 14.26 -9.94
CA GLN A 62 6.30 14.26 -10.79
C GLN A 62 6.44 12.97 -11.62
N ILE A 63 6.08 11.82 -11.04
CA ILE A 63 6.13 10.54 -11.76
C ILE A 63 5.20 10.52 -12.96
N ILE A 64 4.01 11.13 -12.87
CA ILE A 64 3.07 11.24 -13.97
C ILE A 64 3.64 12.12 -15.08
N ARG A 65 4.27 13.26 -14.74
CA ARG A 65 4.94 14.13 -15.72
C ARG A 65 6.02 13.37 -16.48
N SER A 66 6.84 12.61 -15.76
CA SER A 66 7.85 11.78 -16.40
C SER A 66 7.27 10.70 -17.32
N LEU A 67 6.09 10.15 -17.01
CA LEU A 67 5.43 9.17 -17.87
C LEU A 67 4.80 9.82 -19.10
N PHE A 68 4.32 11.06 -19.00
CA PHE A 68 3.88 11.84 -20.15
C PHE A 68 5.05 12.15 -21.09
N ASP A 69 6.22 12.51 -20.55
CA ASP A 69 7.45 12.75 -21.33
C ASP A 69 8.09 11.48 -21.89
N SER A 70 7.81 10.32 -21.30
CA SER A 70 8.39 9.03 -21.70
C SER A 70 7.45 7.87 -21.34
N PRO A 71 6.38 7.63 -22.12
CA PRO A 71 5.33 6.68 -21.75
C PRO A 71 5.82 5.24 -21.56
N LEU A 72 6.79 4.82 -22.37
CA LEU A 72 7.39 3.49 -22.28
C LEU A 72 8.22 3.28 -20.99
N ARG A 73 8.53 4.34 -20.23
CA ARG A 73 9.19 4.23 -18.92
C ARG A 73 8.28 3.59 -17.87
N SER A 74 6.96 3.51 -18.12
CA SER A 74 6.01 2.83 -17.23
C SER A 74 6.42 1.38 -16.94
N PHE A 75 6.91 0.65 -17.95
CA PHE A 75 7.43 -0.71 -17.77
C PHE A 75 8.62 -0.75 -16.81
N ASP A 76 9.52 0.22 -16.88
CA ASP A 76 10.69 0.36 -16.01
C ASP A 76 10.27 0.62 -14.56
N VAL A 77 9.32 1.54 -14.37
CA VAL A 77 8.78 1.89 -13.06
C VAL A 77 8.11 0.66 -12.44
N THR A 78 7.23 -0.01 -13.17
CA THR A 78 6.55 -1.22 -12.70
C THR A 78 7.53 -2.33 -12.35
N LYS A 79 8.51 -2.59 -13.23
CA LYS A 79 9.54 -3.61 -12.99
C LYS A 79 10.40 -3.30 -11.76
N HIS A 80 10.84 -2.06 -11.59
CA HIS A 80 11.58 -1.61 -10.41
C HIS A 80 10.80 -1.90 -9.12
N HIS A 81 9.52 -1.51 -9.07
CA HIS A 81 8.70 -1.77 -7.89
C HIS A 81 8.44 -3.27 -7.67
N ALA A 82 8.21 -4.04 -8.73
CA ALA A 82 8.06 -5.50 -8.64
C ALA A 82 9.32 -6.18 -8.08
N GLU A 83 10.50 -5.81 -8.59
CA GLU A 83 11.79 -6.34 -8.11
C GLU A 83 12.00 -5.97 -6.64
N ARG A 84 11.79 -4.70 -6.26
CA ARG A 84 11.93 -4.24 -4.87
C ARG A 84 10.99 -4.97 -3.91
N LEU A 85 9.73 -5.16 -4.30
CA LEU A 85 8.74 -5.90 -3.50
C LEU A 85 9.10 -7.39 -3.36
N SER A 86 9.63 -8.01 -4.42
CA SER A 86 10.00 -9.43 -4.41
C SER A 86 11.16 -9.76 -3.46
N THR A 87 11.99 -8.78 -3.12
CA THR A 87 13.16 -8.94 -2.26
C THR A 87 13.03 -8.21 -0.93
N ILE A 88 11.82 -7.76 -0.58
CA ILE A 88 11.63 -6.89 0.58
C ILE A 88 11.81 -7.66 1.89
N THR A 89 12.54 -7.07 2.83
CA THR A 89 12.74 -7.58 4.19
C THR A 89 12.41 -6.51 5.21
N ASP A 90 12.41 -6.89 6.49
CA ASP A 90 12.30 -5.96 7.61
C ASP A 90 13.42 -4.90 7.64
N THR A 91 14.58 -5.20 7.06
CA THR A 91 15.71 -4.26 7.01
C THR A 91 15.72 -3.36 5.77
N THR A 92 15.07 -3.76 4.67
CA THR A 92 15.07 -2.98 3.41
C THR A 92 13.78 -2.19 3.18
N LEU A 93 12.73 -2.45 3.98
CA LEU A 93 11.43 -1.83 3.80
C LEU A 93 11.45 -0.31 4.04
N ASP A 94 12.22 0.18 5.00
CA ASP A 94 12.29 1.62 5.30
C ASP A 94 12.84 2.43 4.12
N ASP A 95 13.86 1.91 3.43
CA ASP A 95 14.38 2.52 2.20
C ASP A 95 13.33 2.54 1.08
N TYR A 96 12.58 1.45 0.95
CA TYR A 96 11.52 1.34 -0.06
C TYR A 96 10.33 2.27 0.25
N ALA A 97 9.91 2.34 1.51
CA ALA A 97 8.86 3.24 1.98
C ALA A 97 9.25 4.71 1.75
N SER A 98 10.49 5.07 2.07
CA SER A 98 11.05 6.41 1.79
C SER A 98 11.03 6.74 0.31
N GLU A 99 11.41 5.80 -0.55
CA GLU A 99 11.35 5.97 -2.00
C GLU A 99 9.90 6.18 -2.48
N LEU A 100 8.96 5.35 -2.03
CA LEU A 100 7.55 5.44 -2.42
C LEU A 100 6.92 6.74 -1.97
N MET A 101 7.08 7.12 -0.70
CA MET A 101 6.50 8.35 -0.16
C MET A 101 7.01 9.58 -0.89
N ARG A 102 8.31 9.62 -1.24
CA ARG A 102 8.87 10.69 -2.07
C ARG A 102 8.30 10.71 -3.48
N ARG A 103 8.23 9.55 -4.16
CA ARG A 103 7.75 9.46 -5.55
C ARG A 103 6.26 9.78 -5.70
N LEU A 104 5.47 9.45 -4.68
CA LEU A 104 4.04 9.73 -4.61
C LEU A 104 3.72 11.05 -3.90
N GLU A 105 4.73 11.82 -3.50
CA GLU A 105 4.60 13.11 -2.82
C GLU A 105 3.73 13.03 -1.55
N LEU A 106 3.78 11.90 -0.84
CA LEU A 106 3.01 11.62 0.38
C LEU A 106 3.67 12.16 1.66
N GLY A 107 4.69 13.02 1.52
CA GLY A 107 5.50 13.56 2.61
C GLY A 107 6.77 12.75 2.88
N GLU A 108 7.41 13.06 4.01
CA GLU A 108 8.61 12.35 4.48
C GLU A 108 8.22 11.07 5.22
N TYR A 109 8.94 9.99 4.98
CA TYR A 109 8.78 8.75 5.73
C TYR A 109 9.47 8.87 7.09
N VAL A 110 8.74 8.59 8.16
CA VAL A 110 9.29 8.52 9.53
C VAL A 110 9.14 7.11 10.05
N SER A 111 10.26 6.40 10.23
CA SER A 111 10.26 5.03 10.77
C SER A 111 9.87 5.03 12.25
N VAL A 112 8.96 4.14 12.61
CA VAL A 112 8.50 3.93 13.98
C VAL A 112 8.66 2.45 14.35
N PHE A 113 9.09 2.18 15.58
CA PHE A 113 9.26 0.81 16.10
C PHE A 113 8.14 0.53 17.11
N TYR A 114 7.29 -0.45 16.83
CA TYR A 114 6.08 -0.72 17.62
C TYR A 114 6.21 -1.86 18.63
N GLU A 115 7.41 -2.39 18.82
CA GLU A 115 7.67 -3.59 19.62
C GLU A 115 7.48 -3.39 21.13
N THR A 116 7.66 -2.15 21.64
CA THR A 116 7.76 -1.87 23.07
C THR A 116 6.74 -0.85 23.59
N GLY A 117 5.72 -0.49 22.80
CA GLY A 117 4.81 0.61 23.12
C GLY A 117 3.64 0.29 24.07
N ILE A 118 3.26 -0.99 24.23
CA ILE A 118 2.12 -1.41 25.06
C ILE A 118 2.50 -2.64 25.90
N THR A 119 2.31 -2.56 27.22
CA THR A 119 2.51 -3.72 28.11
C THR A 119 1.36 -4.72 28.00
N ALA A 120 1.60 -5.99 28.34
CA ALA A 120 0.55 -7.04 28.33
C ALA A 120 -0.72 -6.63 29.07
N LYS A 121 -0.58 -6.10 30.30
CA LYS A 121 -1.71 -5.65 31.12
C LYS A 121 -2.49 -4.48 30.48
N GLN A 122 -1.80 -3.56 29.83
CA GLN A 122 -2.45 -2.46 29.11
C GLN A 122 -3.21 -2.99 27.90
N LEU A 123 -2.64 -3.95 27.16
CA LEU A 123 -3.31 -4.53 26.00
C LEU A 123 -4.58 -5.27 26.42
N ASP A 124 -4.51 -6.13 27.43
CA ASP A 124 -5.67 -6.87 27.94
C ASP A 124 -6.79 -5.90 28.38
N ALA A 125 -6.44 -4.77 29.00
CA ALA A 125 -7.38 -3.72 29.37
C ALA A 125 -8.03 -3.04 28.14
N ILE A 126 -7.25 -2.78 27.08
CA ILE A 126 -7.74 -2.22 25.81
C ILE A 126 -8.69 -3.20 25.13
N LEU A 127 -8.31 -4.48 25.06
CA LEU A 127 -9.14 -5.53 24.47
C LEU A 127 -10.38 -5.83 25.32
N GLY A 128 -10.30 -5.61 26.63
CA GLY A 128 -11.37 -5.92 27.57
C GLY A 128 -11.54 -7.42 27.81
N VAL A 129 -10.49 -8.21 27.60
CA VAL A 129 -10.49 -9.66 27.78
C VAL A 129 -9.19 -10.10 28.47
N ASP A 130 -9.26 -11.22 29.18
CA ASP A 130 -8.07 -11.89 29.71
C ASP A 130 -7.57 -12.92 28.69
N LEU A 131 -6.46 -12.59 28.01
CA LEU A 131 -5.93 -13.41 26.93
C LEU A 131 -5.38 -14.76 27.42
N ASP A 132 -4.78 -14.80 28.61
CA ASP A 132 -4.18 -16.03 29.12
C ASP A 132 -5.25 -17.09 29.40
N SER A 133 -6.40 -16.65 29.92
CA SER A 133 -7.56 -17.51 30.16
C SER A 133 -8.22 -18.00 28.87
N LEU A 134 -8.23 -17.19 27.80
CA LEU A 134 -8.98 -17.50 26.57
C LEU A 134 -8.15 -18.21 25.50
N ALA A 135 -6.86 -17.93 25.40
CA ALA A 135 -5.99 -18.43 24.34
C ALA A 135 -4.80 -19.27 24.87
N GLY A 136 -4.69 -19.42 26.20
CA GLY A 136 -3.53 -20.03 26.84
C GLY A 136 -2.26 -19.17 26.71
N PHE A 137 -1.20 -19.55 27.42
CA PHE A 137 0.03 -18.74 27.48
C PHE A 137 0.67 -18.48 26.09
N VAL A 138 0.78 -19.53 25.25
CA VAL A 138 1.39 -19.43 23.92
C VAL A 138 0.52 -18.58 22.99
N GLY A 139 -0.79 -18.82 22.93
CA GLY A 139 -1.71 -18.06 22.10
C GLY A 139 -1.79 -16.59 22.53
N ALA A 140 -1.88 -16.34 23.84
CA ALA A 140 -1.90 -14.99 24.39
C ALA A 140 -0.62 -14.20 24.04
N THR A 141 0.55 -14.85 24.06
CA THR A 141 1.83 -14.25 23.67
C THR A 141 1.83 -13.83 22.20
N ILE A 142 1.29 -14.67 21.31
CA ILE A 142 1.20 -14.39 19.87
C ILE A 142 0.22 -13.26 19.60
N ILE A 143 -0.96 -13.30 20.20
CA ILE A 143 -1.95 -12.23 20.09
C ILE A 143 -1.34 -10.91 20.55
N ARG A 144 -0.69 -10.88 21.72
CA ARG A 144 -0.03 -9.66 22.24
C ARG A 144 1.04 -9.13 21.29
N LYS A 145 1.87 -10.02 20.75
CA LYS A 145 2.94 -9.69 19.80
C LYS A 145 2.39 -8.96 18.58
N TYR A 146 1.33 -9.49 17.96
CA TYR A 146 0.81 -8.97 16.69
C TYR A 146 -0.23 -7.85 16.82
N VAL A 147 -1.09 -7.91 17.85
CA VAL A 147 -2.15 -6.93 18.07
C VAL A 147 -1.62 -5.64 18.67
N SER A 148 -0.55 -5.68 19.48
CA SER A 148 0.03 -4.48 20.10
C SER A 148 0.47 -3.42 19.07
N PRO A 149 1.25 -3.75 18.02
CA PRO A 149 1.55 -2.80 16.95
C PRO A 149 0.32 -2.29 16.21
N LEU A 150 -0.66 -3.17 15.95
CA LEU A 150 -1.90 -2.80 15.25
C LEU A 150 -2.67 -1.72 16.02
N VAL A 151 -2.82 -1.88 17.33
CA VAL A 151 -3.50 -0.91 18.20
C VAL A 151 -2.77 0.44 18.20
N GLN A 152 -1.43 0.44 18.21
CA GLN A 152 -0.64 1.67 18.14
C GLN A 152 -0.88 2.41 16.82
N VAL A 153 -0.91 1.69 15.71
CA VAL A 153 -1.11 2.23 14.36
C VAL A 153 -2.55 2.67 14.14
N ASP A 154 -3.53 1.94 14.65
CA ASP A 154 -4.95 2.32 14.64
C ASP A 154 -5.16 3.69 15.31
N LYS A 155 -4.50 3.94 16.45
CA LYS A 155 -4.56 5.22 17.13
C LYS A 155 -4.00 6.37 16.28
N VAL A 156 -2.85 6.17 15.62
CA VAL A 156 -2.26 7.20 14.74
C VAL A 156 -3.17 7.44 13.54
N THR A 157 -3.64 6.37 12.91
CA THR A 157 -4.51 6.42 11.73
C THR A 157 -5.81 7.14 12.03
N LYS A 158 -6.51 6.79 13.11
CA LYS A 158 -7.73 7.50 13.55
C LYS A 158 -7.50 8.98 13.77
N ASN A 159 -6.35 9.37 14.33
CA ASN A 159 -6.03 10.78 14.51
C ASN A 159 -5.82 11.52 13.18
N SER A 160 -5.15 10.89 12.20
CA SER A 160 -5.04 11.45 10.84
C SER A 160 -6.40 11.57 10.16
N LEU A 161 -7.25 10.55 10.31
CA LEU A 161 -8.57 10.47 9.69
C LEU A 161 -9.59 11.47 10.28
N LYS A 162 -9.40 11.98 11.50
CA LYS A 162 -10.25 13.07 12.04
C LYS A 162 -10.30 14.28 11.12
N SER A 163 -9.22 14.59 10.42
CA SER A 163 -9.20 15.70 9.45
C SER A 163 -10.09 15.43 8.22
N LEU A 164 -10.26 14.16 7.84
CA LEU A 164 -11.14 13.71 6.76
C LEU A 164 -12.62 13.71 7.19
N GLU A 165 -12.94 13.33 8.43
CA GLU A 165 -14.33 13.29 8.94
C GLU A 165 -15.05 14.65 8.81
N HIS A 166 -14.32 15.75 8.99
CA HIS A 166 -14.89 17.10 8.88
C HIS A 166 -15.11 17.53 7.42
N SER A 167 -14.63 16.75 6.44
CA SER A 167 -14.69 17.08 5.02
C SER A 167 -15.67 16.17 4.28
N LYS A 168 -16.96 16.48 4.45
CA LYS A 168 -18.06 15.74 3.80
C LYS A 168 -17.88 15.59 2.29
N ILE A 169 -17.38 16.65 1.64
CA ILE A 169 -17.12 16.64 0.19
C ILE A 169 -16.11 15.56 -0.23
N LEU A 170 -15.08 15.31 0.57
CA LEU A 170 -14.07 14.31 0.22
C LEU A 170 -14.62 12.90 0.36
N ILE A 171 -15.39 12.65 1.42
CA ILE A 171 -16.00 11.33 1.66
C ILE A 171 -17.06 11.05 0.58
N GLU A 172 -17.91 12.03 0.26
CA GLU A 172 -19.03 11.84 -0.67
C GLU A 172 -18.61 11.82 -2.14
N GLN A 173 -17.59 12.61 -2.53
CA GLN A 173 -17.24 12.79 -3.94
C GLN A 173 -16.00 12.01 -4.40
N ALA A 174 -15.26 11.34 -3.50
CA ALA A 174 -14.07 10.56 -3.89
C ALA A 174 -14.38 9.50 -4.96
N ASP A 175 -15.54 8.82 -4.88
CA ASP A 175 -15.89 7.79 -5.86
C ASP A 175 -16.36 8.43 -7.17
N SER A 176 -17.13 9.52 -7.07
CA SER A 176 -17.65 10.28 -8.21
C SER A 176 -16.54 10.83 -9.11
N LEU A 177 -15.34 11.10 -8.56
CA LEU A 177 -14.19 11.57 -9.34
C LEU A 177 -13.51 10.46 -10.14
N LEU A 178 -13.68 9.21 -9.74
CA LEU A 178 -13.13 8.04 -10.44
C LEU A 178 -14.15 7.42 -11.41
N MET A 179 -15.45 7.63 -11.16
CA MET A 179 -16.50 7.22 -12.09
C MET A 179 -16.61 8.22 -13.24
N LEU A 180 -16.43 7.74 -14.47
CA LEU A 180 -16.62 8.52 -15.69
C LEU A 180 -17.99 9.23 -15.64
N SER A 181 -18.01 10.54 -15.89
CA SER A 181 -19.26 11.28 -16.06
C SER A 181 -20.09 10.60 -17.16
N GLN A 182 -21.24 10.05 -16.81
CA GLN A 182 -22.20 9.59 -17.80
C GLN A 182 -22.77 10.83 -18.49
N GLU A 183 -22.26 11.14 -19.68
CA GLU A 183 -22.85 12.16 -20.53
C GLU A 183 -24.25 11.67 -20.95
N SER A 184 -25.28 12.41 -20.54
CA SER A 184 -26.65 12.14 -20.96
C SER A 184 -26.75 12.36 -22.46
N GLN A 185 -27.07 11.31 -23.22
CA GLN A 185 -27.25 11.37 -24.67
C GLN A 185 -28.39 12.30 -25.12
N ASN A 186 -29.24 12.73 -24.18
CA ASN A 186 -30.39 13.61 -24.43
C ASN A 186 -30.20 15.03 -23.90
N ALA A 187 -29.03 15.38 -23.32
CA ALA A 187 -28.79 16.71 -22.78
C ALA A 187 -28.61 17.74 -23.89
N ASN A 188 -29.24 18.91 -23.74
CA ASN A 188 -29.02 20.03 -24.66
C ASN A 188 -27.70 20.77 -24.34
N LEU A 189 -27.24 21.62 -25.25
CA LEU A 189 -25.95 22.33 -25.11
C LEU A 189 -25.84 23.17 -23.83
N TYR A 190 -26.95 23.75 -23.36
CA TYR A 190 -26.96 24.54 -22.12
C TYR A 190 -26.87 23.66 -20.87
N GLU A 191 -27.54 22.50 -20.89
CA GLU A 191 -27.46 21.50 -19.82
C GLU A 191 -26.04 20.94 -19.71
N LEU A 192 -25.41 20.59 -20.84
CA LEU A 192 -24.02 20.14 -20.88
C LEU A 192 -23.08 21.20 -20.31
N LYS A 193 -23.27 22.47 -20.66
CA LYS A 193 -22.44 23.57 -20.13
C LYS A 193 -22.62 23.76 -18.63
N ALA A 194 -23.87 23.72 -18.16
CA ALA A 194 -24.17 23.86 -16.73
C ALA A 194 -23.62 22.69 -15.91
N ASP A 195 -23.61 21.48 -16.46
CA ASP A 195 -23.03 20.30 -15.82
C ASP A 195 -21.50 20.37 -15.77
N GLU A 196 -20.85 20.84 -16.83
CA GLU A 196 -19.40 21.11 -16.85
C GLU A 196 -19.00 22.13 -15.76
N GLU A 197 -19.72 23.25 -15.66
CA GLU A 197 -19.46 24.27 -14.64
C GLU A 197 -19.65 23.74 -13.22
N ARG A 198 -20.69 22.93 -12.99
CA ARG A 198 -20.93 22.27 -11.71
C ARG A 198 -19.82 21.28 -11.36
N GLY A 199 -19.42 20.45 -12.32
CA GLY A 199 -18.32 19.49 -12.17
C GLY A 199 -17.02 20.18 -11.82
N ASN A 200 -16.66 21.24 -12.54
CA ASN A 200 -15.47 22.04 -12.28
C ASN A 200 -15.48 22.67 -10.87
N ALA A 201 -16.63 23.17 -10.41
CA ALA A 201 -16.76 23.69 -9.05
C ALA A 201 -16.52 22.60 -8.00
N ILE A 202 -17.15 21.42 -8.15
CA ILE A 202 -16.99 20.28 -7.25
C ILE A 202 -15.52 19.82 -7.21
N ILE A 203 -14.89 19.65 -8.37
CA ILE A 203 -13.49 19.26 -8.51
C ILE A 203 -12.57 20.22 -7.76
N LYS A 204 -12.76 21.54 -7.97
CA LYS A 204 -11.97 22.56 -7.28
C LYS A 204 -12.14 22.48 -5.77
N HIS A 205 -13.37 22.40 -5.27
CA HIS A 205 -13.63 22.29 -3.84
C HIS A 205 -13.07 21.00 -3.23
N PHE A 206 -13.15 19.88 -3.96
CA PHE A 206 -12.57 18.61 -3.54
C PHE A 206 -11.05 18.73 -3.38
N PHE A 207 -10.36 19.21 -4.42
CA PHE A 207 -8.90 19.31 -4.41
C PHE A 207 -8.37 20.35 -3.41
N ASP A 208 -9.09 21.46 -3.21
CA ASP A 208 -8.80 22.44 -2.16
C ASP A 208 -8.95 21.84 -0.75
N GLY A 209 -9.91 20.93 -0.57
CA GLY A 209 -10.09 20.16 0.67
C GLY A 209 -8.98 19.12 0.86
N ALA A 210 -8.67 18.36 -0.18
CA ALA A 210 -7.67 17.29 -0.16
C ALA A 210 -6.26 17.82 0.18
N ALA A 211 -5.90 18.99 -0.37
CA ALA A 211 -4.61 19.63 -0.12
C ALA A 211 -4.37 20.00 1.37
N LYS A 212 -5.42 20.07 2.19
CA LYS A 212 -5.33 20.42 3.62
C LYS A 212 -5.14 19.21 4.53
N ILE A 213 -5.15 18.00 3.97
CA ILE A 213 -5.13 16.77 4.76
C ILE A 213 -3.72 16.24 4.86
N HIS A 214 -3.29 15.99 6.08
CA HIS A 214 -1.98 15.44 6.38
C HIS A 214 -2.07 13.93 6.64
N LEU A 215 -1.94 13.14 5.56
CA LEU A 215 -1.96 11.67 5.60
C LEU A 215 -0.59 11.02 5.79
N SER A 216 0.51 11.78 5.71
CA SER A 216 1.88 11.27 5.88
C SER A 216 2.07 10.38 7.14
N PRO A 217 1.53 10.74 8.34
CA PRO A 217 1.65 9.89 9.52
C PRO A 217 0.96 8.53 9.37
N MET A 218 -0.18 8.48 8.66
CA MET A 218 -0.90 7.25 8.38
C MET A 218 -0.07 6.31 7.51
N TYR A 219 0.48 6.81 6.40
CA TYR A 219 1.34 6.01 5.52
C TYR A 219 2.61 5.54 6.24
N SER A 220 3.28 6.43 6.97
CA SER A 220 4.49 6.10 7.73
C SER A 220 4.22 5.01 8.78
N SER A 221 3.09 5.11 9.48
CA SER A 221 2.69 4.12 10.48
C SER A 221 2.32 2.78 9.84
N GLY A 222 1.65 2.80 8.68
CA GLY A 222 1.32 1.59 7.91
C GLY A 222 2.57 0.83 7.43
N PHE A 223 3.55 1.54 6.85
CA PHE A 223 4.82 0.91 6.46
C PHE A 223 5.60 0.38 7.67
N SER A 224 5.61 1.13 8.77
CA SER A 224 6.26 0.72 10.02
C SER A 224 5.59 -0.51 10.65
N LEU A 225 4.26 -0.63 10.53
CA LEU A 225 3.51 -1.82 10.94
C LEU A 225 3.92 -3.03 10.08
N TYR A 226 3.95 -2.86 8.76
CA TYR A 226 4.34 -3.93 7.84
C TYR A 226 5.77 -4.40 8.13
N ARG A 227 6.70 -3.48 8.39
CA ARG A 227 8.07 -3.81 8.82
C ARG A 227 8.09 -4.62 10.09
N THR A 228 7.33 -4.18 11.10
CA THR A 228 7.25 -4.86 12.39
C THR A 228 6.75 -6.30 12.19
N TYR A 229 5.77 -6.51 11.33
CA TYR A 229 5.28 -7.86 11.01
C TYR A 229 6.31 -8.68 10.23
N LEU A 230 6.99 -8.13 9.23
CA LEU A 230 8.09 -8.83 8.55
C LEU A 230 9.19 -9.25 9.54
N HIS A 231 9.52 -8.38 10.50
CA HIS A 231 10.49 -8.69 11.55
C HIS A 231 10.01 -9.86 12.41
N PHE A 232 8.75 -9.82 12.85
CA PHE A 232 8.14 -10.88 13.64
C PHE A 232 8.08 -12.23 12.93
N LEU A 233 7.76 -12.22 11.63
CA LEU A 233 7.77 -13.39 10.78
C LEU A 233 9.18 -13.95 10.64
N ASN A 234 10.18 -13.10 10.40
CA ASN A 234 11.56 -13.52 10.24
C ASN A 234 12.13 -14.15 11.52
N VAL A 235 11.91 -13.52 12.68
CA VAL A 235 12.32 -14.05 14.00
C VAL A 235 11.52 -15.30 14.36
N GLY A 236 10.26 -15.39 13.92
CA GLY A 236 9.32 -16.47 14.24
C GLY A 236 9.51 -17.75 13.43
N LYS A 237 10.32 -17.77 12.35
CA LYS A 237 10.48 -18.93 11.45
C LYS A 237 10.79 -20.23 12.19
N ASN A 238 11.67 -20.19 13.17
CA ASN A 238 12.08 -21.38 13.93
C ASN A 238 11.03 -21.86 14.94
N ALA A 239 10.06 -21.00 15.28
CA ALA A 239 9.00 -21.31 16.24
C ALA A 239 7.69 -21.75 15.56
N GLN A 240 7.64 -21.79 14.22
CA GLN A 240 6.42 -22.08 13.47
C GLN A 240 5.84 -23.47 13.79
N GLN A 241 6.69 -24.49 13.93
CA GLN A 241 6.26 -25.84 14.31
C GLN A 241 5.63 -25.85 15.72
N LEU A 242 6.29 -25.17 16.67
CA LEU A 242 5.77 -25.04 18.04
C LEU A 242 4.40 -24.35 18.06
N TYR A 243 4.23 -23.31 17.24
CA TYR A 243 2.95 -22.61 17.11
C TYR A 243 1.85 -23.54 16.60
N ARG A 244 2.11 -24.29 15.52
CA ARG A 244 1.16 -25.27 14.96
C ARG A 244 0.75 -26.36 15.94
N ASP A 245 1.66 -26.78 16.81
CA ASP A 245 1.41 -27.84 17.77
C ASP A 245 0.68 -27.35 19.04
N SER A 246 0.84 -26.07 19.40
CA SER A 246 0.36 -25.52 20.68
C SER A 246 -0.89 -24.65 20.57
N ILE A 247 -1.25 -24.20 19.36
CA ILE A 247 -2.34 -23.25 19.14
C ILE A 247 -3.58 -23.98 18.65
N HIS A 248 -4.71 -23.62 19.24
CA HIS A 248 -6.02 -24.03 18.81
C HIS A 248 -6.81 -22.82 18.35
N THR A 249 -7.67 -23.03 17.35
CA THR A 249 -8.50 -21.98 16.78
C THR A 249 -9.37 -21.35 17.86
N VAL A 250 -9.25 -20.04 18.05
CA VAL A 250 -10.07 -19.27 18.99
C VAL A 250 -10.44 -17.93 18.37
N ILE A 251 -11.70 -17.54 18.54
CA ILE A 251 -12.22 -16.24 18.13
C ILE A 251 -12.57 -15.45 19.38
N LEU A 252 -11.96 -14.28 19.51
CA LEU A 252 -12.11 -13.38 20.64
C LEU A 252 -12.97 -12.19 20.22
N ASN A 253 -14.08 -11.99 20.93
CA ASN A 253 -14.87 -10.76 20.83
C ASN A 253 -14.30 -9.73 21.80
N THR A 254 -13.54 -8.76 21.28
CA THR A 254 -12.90 -7.72 22.08
C THR A 254 -13.65 -6.38 21.94
N LYS A 255 -13.34 -5.42 22.81
CA LYS A 255 -13.88 -4.05 22.73
C LYS A 255 -13.50 -3.32 21.43
N ILE A 256 -12.42 -3.74 20.78
CA ILE A 256 -11.89 -3.07 19.58
C ILE A 256 -12.23 -3.82 18.28
N GLY A 257 -12.87 -5.00 18.38
CA GLY A 257 -13.25 -5.82 17.22
C GLY A 257 -13.01 -7.31 17.46
N ARG A 258 -13.40 -8.14 16.49
CA ARG A 258 -13.12 -9.59 16.53
C ARG A 258 -11.66 -9.86 16.20
N ILE A 259 -11.03 -10.72 16.98
CA ILE A 259 -9.66 -11.19 16.73
C ILE A 259 -9.70 -12.70 16.64
N ALA A 260 -9.16 -13.26 15.56
CA ALA A 260 -9.01 -14.70 15.42
C ALA A 260 -7.54 -15.10 15.59
N LEU A 261 -7.32 -16.18 16.35
CA LEU A 261 -6.09 -16.93 16.36
C LEU A 261 -6.40 -18.30 15.75
N GLY A 262 -5.95 -18.54 14.53
CA GLY A 262 -6.11 -19.77 13.76
C GLY A 262 -5.18 -20.86 14.24
N GLY A 263 -5.67 -22.10 14.23
CA GLY A 263 -4.93 -23.30 14.62
C GLY A 263 -4.18 -23.93 13.46
N LYS A 264 -4.22 -25.26 13.36
CA LYS A 264 -3.72 -26.04 12.21
C LYS A 264 -4.84 -26.62 11.34
N GLY A 265 -6.08 -26.29 11.68
CA GLY A 265 -7.29 -26.82 11.05
C GLY A 265 -7.54 -26.12 9.71
N ASN A 266 -8.52 -26.60 8.95
CA ASN A 266 -9.04 -25.84 7.81
C ASN A 266 -10.30 -25.11 8.29
N ASP A 267 -10.15 -23.83 8.56
CA ASP A 267 -11.13 -22.93 9.13
C ASP A 267 -11.75 -22.00 8.06
N VAL A 268 -12.90 -21.44 8.40
CA VAL A 268 -13.59 -20.43 7.58
C VAL A 268 -13.79 -19.19 8.43
N TYR A 269 -13.09 -18.12 8.09
CA TYR A 269 -13.21 -16.82 8.74
C TYR A 269 -14.21 -15.97 7.98
N GLN A 270 -15.40 -15.78 8.56
CA GLN A 270 -16.48 -14.99 7.94
C GLN A 270 -16.80 -13.69 8.70
N GLY A 271 -16.91 -12.61 7.93
CA GLY A 271 -17.30 -11.28 8.39
C GLY A 271 -16.12 -10.41 8.84
N ASP A 272 -16.41 -9.40 9.67
CA ASP A 272 -15.39 -8.41 10.06
C ASP A 272 -14.48 -8.90 11.18
N PHE A 273 -13.18 -8.90 10.90
CA PHE A 273 -12.14 -9.13 11.89
C PHE A 273 -11.23 -7.91 11.92
N LEU A 274 -10.88 -7.47 13.13
CA LEU A 274 -9.80 -6.52 13.30
C LEU A 274 -8.46 -7.18 12.94
N MET A 275 -8.28 -8.42 13.36
CA MET A 275 -7.08 -9.17 13.10
C MET A 275 -7.34 -10.67 13.02
N ILE A 276 -6.70 -11.33 12.06
CA ILE A 276 -6.60 -12.79 11.99
C ILE A 276 -5.12 -13.15 12.02
N ILE A 277 -4.74 -14.02 12.93
CA ILE A 277 -3.38 -14.58 13.02
C ILE A 277 -3.54 -16.08 12.81
N ASP A 278 -3.19 -16.60 11.64
CA ASP A 278 -3.30 -18.00 11.31
C ASP A 278 -1.94 -18.68 11.32
N VAL A 279 -1.82 -19.78 12.05
CA VAL A 279 -0.57 -20.55 12.13
C VAL A 279 -0.55 -21.74 11.17
N GLY A 280 -1.70 -22.07 10.59
CA GLY A 280 -1.76 -22.88 9.40
C GLY A 280 -3.06 -23.59 9.13
N GLY A 281 -3.14 -24.15 7.92
CA GLY A 281 -4.36 -24.80 7.45
C GLY A 281 -4.43 -24.69 5.95
N ASN A 282 -5.61 -24.89 5.39
CA ASN A 282 -5.96 -24.41 4.06
C ASN A 282 -7.29 -23.67 4.22
N ASP A 283 -7.18 -22.41 4.64
CA ASP A 283 -8.26 -21.64 5.22
C ASP A 283 -8.98 -20.79 4.19
N ARG A 284 -10.20 -20.36 4.53
CA ARG A 284 -11.01 -19.47 3.69
C ARG A 284 -11.33 -18.19 4.43
N TYR A 285 -10.93 -17.07 3.86
CA TYR A 285 -11.16 -15.74 4.41
C TYR A 285 -12.25 -15.07 3.59
N LEU A 286 -13.44 -14.96 4.17
CA LEU A 286 -14.64 -14.40 3.57
C LEU A 286 -14.95 -13.06 4.25
N LEU A 287 -14.24 -12.01 3.83
CA LEU A 287 -14.33 -10.68 4.44
C LEU A 287 -15.51 -9.90 3.86
N SER A 288 -16.19 -9.13 4.71
CA SER A 288 -17.28 -8.25 4.28
C SER A 288 -16.75 -7.05 3.49
N GLU A 289 -17.58 -6.50 2.61
CA GLU A 289 -17.39 -5.14 2.10
C GLU A 289 -17.61 -4.15 3.24
N HIS A 290 -16.80 -3.10 3.28
CA HIS A 290 -17.01 -1.98 4.19
C HIS A 290 -17.49 -0.76 3.42
N THR A 291 -18.55 -0.16 3.94
CA THR A 291 -18.88 1.22 3.62
C THR A 291 -17.74 2.14 4.05
N LYS A 292 -17.68 3.34 3.47
CA LYS A 292 -16.73 4.38 3.91
C LYS A 292 -16.83 4.66 5.41
N GLN A 293 -18.04 4.64 5.99
CA GLN A 293 -18.20 4.87 7.43
C GLN A 293 -17.59 3.74 8.27
N GLU A 294 -17.72 2.49 7.82
CA GLU A 294 -17.13 1.33 8.50
C GLU A 294 -15.60 1.33 8.39
N ALA A 295 -15.06 1.65 7.21
CA ALA A 295 -13.62 1.79 6.99
C ALA A 295 -13.01 2.88 7.89
N MET A 296 -13.73 3.99 8.14
CA MET A 296 -13.27 5.03 9.06
C MET A 296 -13.29 4.58 10.53
N LYS A 297 -14.21 3.68 10.90
CA LYS A 297 -14.32 3.12 12.24
C LYS A 297 -13.23 2.06 12.52
N PHE A 298 -12.88 1.28 11.50
CA PHE A 298 -11.87 0.21 11.56
C PHE A 298 -10.79 0.43 10.49
N PRO A 299 -9.98 1.50 10.59
CA PRO A 299 -9.10 1.92 9.51
C PRO A 299 -7.83 1.09 9.37
N VAL A 300 -7.59 0.18 10.32
CA VAL A 300 -6.44 -0.72 10.31
C VAL A 300 -6.93 -2.12 10.62
N GLN A 301 -6.77 -3.03 9.67
CA GLN A 301 -7.06 -4.45 9.80
C GLN A 301 -5.92 -5.24 9.20
N ALA A 302 -5.67 -6.44 9.72
CA ALA A 302 -4.57 -7.28 9.24
C ALA A 302 -4.91 -8.77 9.28
N ILE A 303 -4.41 -9.47 8.27
CA ILE A 303 -4.32 -10.93 8.27
C ILE A 303 -2.84 -11.29 8.27
N VAL A 304 -2.45 -12.14 9.21
CA VAL A 304 -1.11 -12.72 9.28
C VAL A 304 -1.28 -14.22 9.11
N ASP A 305 -1.12 -14.70 7.89
CA ASP A 305 -1.05 -16.13 7.57
C ASP A 305 0.41 -16.59 7.59
N LEU A 306 0.69 -17.61 8.40
CA LEU A 306 2.03 -18.20 8.54
C LEU A 306 2.24 -19.43 7.66
N GLY A 307 1.20 -19.99 7.05
CA GLY A 307 1.37 -20.94 5.97
C GLY A 307 0.23 -21.91 5.79
N GLY A 308 -0.06 -22.20 4.54
CA GLY A 308 -1.20 -22.99 4.10
C GLY A 308 -1.35 -22.81 2.61
N ASN A 309 -2.38 -23.41 2.02
CA ASN A 309 -2.85 -23.04 0.68
C ASN A 309 -4.23 -22.39 0.82
N ASP A 310 -4.20 -21.13 1.20
CA ASP A 310 -5.37 -20.37 1.62
C ASP A 310 -6.08 -19.68 0.46
N MET A 311 -7.36 -19.39 0.66
CA MET A 311 -8.20 -18.65 -0.28
C MET A 311 -8.71 -17.36 0.36
N TYR A 312 -8.35 -16.23 -0.24
CA TYR A 312 -8.77 -14.91 0.20
C TYR A 312 -9.87 -14.37 -0.74
N SER A 313 -11.03 -14.06 -0.16
CA SER A 313 -12.14 -13.40 -0.86
C SER A 313 -12.47 -12.11 -0.11
N GLY A 314 -12.12 -10.97 -0.69
CA GLY A 314 -12.67 -9.68 -0.31
C GLY A 314 -13.98 -9.43 -1.06
N GLY A 315 -14.87 -8.68 -0.46
CA GLY A 315 -15.98 -8.10 -1.20
C GLY A 315 -15.51 -6.98 -2.13
N SER A 316 -16.26 -6.75 -3.22
CA SER A 316 -15.89 -5.93 -4.38
C SER A 316 -16.39 -4.50 -4.28
#